data_AF-A0A4S2GZG8-F1
#
_entry.id   AF-A0A4S2GZG8-F1
#
_cell.length_a   1.000
_cell.length_b   1.000
_cell.length_c   1.000
_cell.angle_alpha   90.00
_cell.angle_beta   90.00
_cell.angle_gamma   90.00
#
_symmetry.space_group_name_H-M   'P 1'
#
loop_
_entity.id
_entity.type
_entity.pdbx_description
1 polymer ?
#
loop_
_entity_poly.entity_id
_entity_poly.type
_entity_poly.pdbx_seq_one_letter_code
_entity_poly.pdbx_strand_id
1 'polypeptide(L)'
;MTGGVEALGLAFINQAIVKMRQFDRFTEDNDPHGEHDFGSFELEGERLFWKIDYYDTTLEKASPDPANPSLTTRVLTLMLASEY
;
A
#
# COMPACT_ATOMS: atom_id res chain seq x y z
N MET A 1 -6.54 5.72 -0.70
CA MET A 1 -7.44 4.59 -0.39
C MET A 1 -8.40 4.43 -1.55
N THR A 2 -8.89 3.22 -1.78
CA THR A 2 -9.93 2.94 -2.78
C THR A 2 -11.34 3.09 -2.19
N GLY A 3 -12.34 3.16 -3.08
CA GLY A 3 -13.74 3.29 -2.68
C GLY A 3 -14.25 2.10 -1.85
N GLY A 4 -13.74 0.89 -2.08
CA GLY A 4 -14.09 -0.30 -1.29
C GLY A 4 -13.72 -0.16 0.19
N VAL A 5 -12.50 0.32 0.48
CA VAL A 5 -12.06 0.60 1.85
C VAL A 5 -12.84 1.74 2.49
N GLU A 6 -13.13 2.80 1.72
CA GLU A 6 -13.90 3.95 2.20
C GLU A 6 -15.33 3.56 2.59
N ALA A 7 -15.95 2.65 1.84
CA ALA A 7 -17.31 2.18 2.08
C ALA A 7 -17.48 1.42 3.42
N LEU A 8 -16.40 0.89 3.99
CA LEU A 8 -16.40 0.17 5.28
C LEU A 8 -16.42 1.13 6.49
N GLY A 9 -16.28 2.43 6.27
CA GLY A 9 -16.48 3.46 7.27
C GLY A 9 -15.25 3.78 8.13
N LEU A 10 -15.33 4.92 8.83
CA LEU A 10 -14.16 5.55 9.49
C LEU A 10 -13.51 4.68 10.58
N ALA A 11 -14.31 3.91 11.33
CA ALA A 11 -13.79 3.03 12.38
C ALA A 11 -12.92 1.91 11.79
N PHE A 12 -13.39 1.28 10.71
CA PHE A 12 -12.63 0.27 9.99
C PHE A 12 -11.36 0.87 9.37
N ILE A 13 -11.48 2.02 8.69
CA ILE A 13 -10.33 2.71 8.08
C ILE A 13 -9.24 3.01 9.11
N ASN A 14 -9.60 3.53 10.28
CA ASN A 14 -8.62 3.83 11.33
C ASN A 14 -7.89 2.56 11.81
N GLN A 15 -8.61 1.45 11.99
CA GLN A 15 -8.00 0.18 12.35
C GLN A 15 -7.08 -0.35 11.23
N ALA A 16 -7.51 -0.24 9.97
CA ALA A 16 -6.71 -0.65 8.82
C ALA A 16 -5.42 0.16 8.71
N ILE A 17 -5.47 1.48 8.94
CA ILE A 17 -4.28 2.34 8.95
C ILE A 17 -3.32 1.95 10.08
N VAL A 18 -3.83 1.69 11.30
CA VAL A 18 -2.99 1.25 12.42
C VAL A 18 -2.31 -0.08 12.10
N LYS A 19 -3.06 -1.04 11.55
CA LYS A 19 -2.54 -2.36 11.20
C LYS A 19 -1.52 -2.30 10.07
N MET A 20 -1.78 -1.51 9.04
CA MET A 20 -0.84 -1.24 7.94
C MET A 20 0.46 -0.63 8.46
N ARG A 21 0.40 0.34 9.39
CA ARG A 21 1.60 0.97 10.00
C ARG A 21 2.43 0.00 10.84
N GLN A 22 1.82 -1.06 11.35
CA GLN A 22 2.48 -2.10 12.15
C GLN A 22 2.91 -3.30 11.31
N PHE A 23 2.66 -3.27 10.00
CA PHE A 23 2.98 -4.39 9.13
C PHE A 23 4.51 -4.58 9.03
N ASP A 24 4.99 -5.75 9.44
CA ASP A 24 6.39 -6.15 9.41
C ASP A 24 6.60 -7.55 8.79
N ARG A 25 5.52 -8.17 8.30
CA ARG A 25 5.53 -9.53 7.75
C ARG A 25 5.91 -9.54 6.28
N PHE A 26 7.15 -9.18 6.00
CA PHE A 26 7.77 -9.32 4.69
C PHE A 26 8.37 -10.74 4.55
N THR A 27 7.95 -11.44 3.51
CA THR A 27 8.28 -12.83 3.19
C THR A 27 8.55 -12.94 1.69
N GLU A 28 9.20 -14.01 1.25
CA GLU A 28 9.46 -14.24 -0.18
C GLU A 28 8.17 -14.25 -1.03
N ASP A 29 7.02 -14.60 -0.43
CA ASP A 29 5.73 -14.63 -1.11
C ASP A 29 5.19 -13.23 -1.46
N ASN A 30 5.50 -12.20 -0.67
CA ASN A 30 4.95 -10.84 -0.84
C ASN A 30 6.01 -9.76 -1.06
N ASP A 31 7.29 -10.09 -0.88
CA ASP A 31 8.42 -9.18 -1.05
C ASP A 31 9.66 -9.95 -1.58
N PRO A 32 9.57 -10.56 -2.78
CA PRO A 32 10.67 -11.36 -3.35
C PRO A 32 11.92 -10.54 -3.66
N HIS A 33 11.79 -9.21 -3.70
CA HIS A 33 12.87 -8.28 -4.07
C HIS A 33 13.37 -7.43 -2.90
N GLY A 34 12.77 -7.53 -1.71
CA GLY A 34 13.21 -6.78 -0.52
C GLY A 34 12.88 -5.29 -0.59
N GLU A 35 11.91 -4.90 -1.42
CA GLU A 35 11.56 -3.51 -1.69
C GLU A 35 10.64 -2.94 -0.61
N HIS A 36 9.96 -3.82 0.13
CA HIS A 36 9.00 -3.48 1.19
C HIS A 36 7.90 -2.50 0.71
N ASP A 37 7.47 -2.65 -0.53
CA ASP A 37 6.52 -1.77 -1.19
C ASP A 37 5.13 -2.39 -1.35
N PHE A 38 4.94 -3.64 -0.94
CA PHE A 38 3.66 -4.34 -1.00
C PHE A 38 3.41 -5.18 0.25
N GLY A 39 2.15 -5.26 0.67
CA GLY A 39 1.74 -6.16 1.76
C GLY A 39 0.26 -6.47 1.78
N SER A 40 -0.09 -7.53 2.51
CA SER A 40 -1.49 -7.95 2.67
C SER A 40 -1.79 -8.38 4.11
N PHE A 41 -2.99 -8.06 4.60
CA PHE A 41 -3.44 -8.48 5.92
C PHE A 41 -4.97 -8.60 6.00
N GLU A 42 -5.46 -9.39 6.95
CA GLU A 42 -6.90 -9.55 7.23
C GLU A 42 -7.36 -8.56 8.31
N LEU A 43 -8.54 -7.98 8.17
CA LEU A 43 -9.20 -7.16 9.20
C LEU A 43 -10.72 -7.36 9.12
N GLU A 44 -11.33 -7.76 10.24
CA GLU A 44 -12.79 -7.97 10.35
C GLU A 44 -13.41 -8.87 9.24
N GLY A 45 -12.63 -9.81 8.71
CA GLY A 45 -13.07 -10.73 7.65
C GLY A 45 -12.82 -10.23 6.22
N GLU A 46 -12.28 -9.02 6.08
CA GLU A 46 -11.84 -8.46 4.80
C GLU A 46 -10.33 -8.59 4.62
N ARG A 47 -9.91 -9.05 3.44
CA ARG A 47 -8.50 -9.06 3.06
C ARG A 47 -8.14 -7.73 2.43
N LEU A 48 -7.17 -7.03 3.00
CA LEU A 48 -6.66 -5.76 2.46
C LEU A 48 -5.28 -5.93 1.88
N PHE A 49 -5.03 -5.19 0.80
CA PHE A 49 -3.71 -4.96 0.25
C PHE A 49 -3.30 -3.52 0.47
N TRP A 50 -2.01 -3.30 0.68
CA TRP A 50 -1.41 -2.00 0.57
C TRP A 50 -0.20 -2.07 -0.37
N LYS A 51 0.04 -0.98 -1.09
CA LYS A 51 1.21 -0.85 -1.96
C LYS A 51 1.77 0.57 -1.99
N ILE A 52 3.05 0.70 -2.31
CA ILE A 52 3.74 1.97 -2.55
C ILE A 52 4.11 2.03 -4.02
N ASP A 53 3.47 2.92 -4.77
CA ASP A 53 3.83 3.20 -6.15
C ASP A 53 4.86 4.32 -6.23
N TYR A 54 5.83 4.17 -7.14
CA TYR A 54 6.92 5.13 -7.35
C TYR A 54 6.70 5.97 -8.61
N TYR A 55 6.25 7.20 -8.43
CA TYR A 55 6.05 8.15 -9.52
C TYR A 55 7.19 9.15 -9.63
N ASP A 56 7.31 9.80 -10.78
CA ASP A 56 8.12 11.01 -10.92
C ASP A 56 7.60 12.16 -10.03
N THR A 57 8.33 13.27 -10.00
CA THR A 57 7.96 14.45 -9.20
C THR A 57 6.67 15.13 -9.67
N THR A 58 6.16 14.76 -10.85
CA THR A 58 4.91 15.31 -11.43
C THR A 58 3.71 14.40 -11.25
N LEU A 59 3.88 13.19 -10.70
CA LEU A 59 2.83 12.16 -10.54
C LEU A 59 2.21 11.67 -11.86
N GLU A 60 2.90 11.83 -13.00
CA GLU A 60 2.36 11.46 -14.31
C GLU A 60 2.90 10.11 -14.82
N LYS A 61 4.15 9.78 -14.47
CA LYS A 61 4.86 8.59 -14.95
C LYS A 61 5.58 7.90 -13.80
N ALA A 62 6.06 6.69 -14.06
CA ALA A 62 6.96 6.00 -13.13
C ALA A 62 8.25 6.83 -12.91
N SER A 63 8.78 6.78 -11.70
CA SER A 63 10.06 7.43 -11.39
C SER A 63 11.19 6.86 -12.26
N PRO A 64 12.08 7.71 -12.80
CA PRO A 64 13.26 7.23 -13.52
C PRO A 64 14.29 6.53 -12.62
N ASP A 65 14.23 6.77 -11.30
CA ASP A 65 15.08 6.14 -10.29
C ASP A 65 14.30 6.05 -8.96
N PRO A 66 13.54 4.95 -8.73
CA PRO A 66 12.73 4.74 -7.53
C PRO A 66 13.51 4.80 -6.20
N ALA A 67 14.83 4.54 -6.25
CA ALA A 67 15.71 4.60 -5.09
C ALA A 67 16.11 6.04 -4.74
N ASN A 68 16.01 6.99 -5.69
CA ASN A 68 16.34 8.39 -5.48
C ASN A 68 15.12 9.20 -5.02
N PRO A 69 15.05 9.63 -3.74
CA PRO A 69 13.91 10.36 -3.21
C PRO A 69 13.78 11.78 -3.78
N SER A 70 14.82 12.35 -4.38
CA SER A 70 14.74 13.65 -5.04
C SER A 70 14.06 13.59 -6.41
N LEU A 71 13.94 12.40 -7.00
CA LEU A 71 13.30 12.15 -8.30
C LEU A 71 11.97 11.41 -8.16
N THR A 72 11.63 10.96 -6.95
CA THR A 72 10.55 10.00 -6.71
C THR A 72 9.52 10.52 -5.73
N THR A 73 8.26 10.51 -6.14
CA THR A 73 7.11 10.64 -5.26
C THR A 73 6.54 9.26 -4.95
N ARG A 74 6.48 8.90 -3.66
CA ARG A 74 5.93 7.61 -3.20
C ARG A 74 4.46 7.78 -2.84
N VAL A 75 3.60 6.98 -3.45
CA VAL A 75 2.15 7.00 -3.20
C VAL A 75 1.74 5.70 -2.54
N LEU A 76 1.28 5.78 -1.29
CA LEU A 76 0.75 4.64 -0.55
C LEU A 76 -0.75 4.48 -0.83
N THR A 77 -1.13 3.33 -1.37
CA THR A 77 -2.53 2.95 -1.60
C THR A 77 -2.90 1.81 -0.66
N LEU A 78 -4.03 1.96 0.04
CA LEU A 78 -4.69 0.91 0.82
C LEU A 78 -6.02 0.57 0.12
N MET A 79 -6.25 -0.72 -0.14
CA MET A 79 -7.36 -1.23 -0.93
C MET A 79 -7.85 -2.60 -0.45
N LEU A 80 -9.05 -3.01 -0.85
CA LEU A 80 -9.48 -4.40 -0.68
C LEU A 80 -8.72 -5.28 -1.66
N ALA A 81 -8.44 -6.53 -1.27
CA ALA A 81 -7.79 -7.50 -2.14
C ALA A 81 -8.62 -7.82 -3.39
N SER A 82 -9.93 -7.60 -3.36
CA SER A 82 -10.83 -7.75 -4.50
C SER A 82 -10.75 -6.61 -5.52
N GLU A 83 -10.09 -5.50 -5.16
CA GLU A 83 -9.88 -4.33 -6.03
C GLU A 83 -8.50 -4.36 -6.73
N TYR A 84 -7.70 -5.39 -6.48
CA TYR A 84 -6.37 -5.61 -7.05
C TYR A 84 -6.41 -6.72 -8.10
#